data_AF-A0A6N8B4H8-F1
#
_entry.id   AF-A0A6N8B4H8-F1
#
_cell.length_a   1.000
_cell.length_b   1.000
_cell.length_c   1.000
_cell.angle_alpha   90.00
_cell.angle_beta   90.00
_cell.angle_gamma   90.00
#
_symmetry.space_group_name_H-M   'P 1'
#
loop_
_entity.id
_entity.type
_entity.pdbx_description
1 polymer ?
#
loop_
_entity_poly.entity_id
_entity_poly.type
_entity_poly.pdbx_seq_one_letter_code
_entity_poly.pdbx_strand_id
1 'polypeptide(L)'
;MLPSVELYNALNKAQGNNMLAELQQIYDKLPQTTCNNCASCCNWGSPPAFFIEYLNMYKYVRDNMKEQWGEVLTRSAEYFYLELVDVNQKCPFVGPDNRCSIYQVRPLSCRIYGLLAKSDFEKGDLNQGLKFIASKLWDEYQIKVPSEIANSELKWCGNVKNPTGKHLKMDVLVSATSEVAKIDARFFPENLVDQEGTSLPYPVHLMNTVLGDGARARKIKIMKEFADQGTKTMLAPILKKANNFEF
;
A
#
# COMPACT_ATOMS: atom_id res chain seq x y z
N MET A 1 5.16 15.28 -2.89
CA MET A 1 6.28 14.32 -2.96
C MET A 1 7.08 14.53 -1.70
N LEU A 2 7.56 13.46 -1.06
CA LEU A 2 8.34 13.56 0.16
C LEU A 2 9.81 13.36 -0.24
N PRO A 3 10.64 14.41 -0.31
CA PRO A 3 12.05 14.26 -0.66
C PRO A 3 12.77 13.28 0.28
N SER A 4 13.88 12.67 -0.18
CA SER A 4 14.65 11.71 0.64
C SER A 4 15.09 12.29 1.97
N VAL A 5 15.53 13.55 1.99
CA VAL A 5 15.89 14.28 3.22
C VAL A 5 14.71 14.35 4.18
N GLU A 6 13.51 14.63 3.69
CA GLU A 6 12.30 14.68 4.53
C GLU A 6 11.90 13.29 5.02
N LEU A 7 12.07 12.24 4.21
CA LEU A 7 11.86 10.85 4.63
C LEU A 7 12.79 10.47 5.80
N TYR A 8 14.07 10.81 5.70
CA TYR A 8 15.04 10.54 6.77
C TYR A 8 14.76 11.37 8.02
N ASN A 9 14.40 12.64 7.88
CA ASN A 9 13.99 13.48 9.00
C ASN A 9 12.75 12.91 9.71
N ALA A 10 11.76 12.45 8.94
CA ALA A 10 10.56 11.81 9.46
C ALA A 10 10.90 10.51 10.18
N LEU A 11 11.76 9.67 9.61
CA LEU A 11 12.19 8.42 10.24
C LEU A 11 12.98 8.68 11.53
N ASN A 12 13.91 9.63 11.52
CA ASN A 12 14.67 10.04 12.71
C ASN A 12 13.75 10.59 13.80
N LYS A 13 12.75 11.41 13.43
CA LYS A 13 11.72 11.88 14.36
C LYS A 13 10.92 10.71 14.94
N ALA A 14 10.50 9.74 14.11
CA ALA A 14 9.77 8.57 14.56
C ALA A 14 10.58 7.73 15.56
N GLN A 15 11.87 7.54 15.29
CA GLN A 15 12.78 6.80 16.18
C GLN A 15 13.06 7.55 17.47
N GLY A 16 13.41 8.84 17.40
CA GLY A 16 13.74 9.66 18.57
C GLY A 16 12.58 9.88 19.53
N ASN A 17 11.34 9.76 19.04
CA ASN A 17 10.13 9.88 19.86
C ASN A 17 9.44 8.54 20.14
N ASN A 18 10.11 7.40 19.91
CA ASN A 18 9.57 6.04 20.15
C ASN A 18 8.25 5.71 19.41
N MET A 19 7.93 6.42 18.33
CA MET A 19 6.66 6.23 17.61
C MET A 19 6.54 4.85 16.95
N LEU A 20 7.66 4.24 16.55
CA LEU A 20 7.66 2.87 16.03
C LEU A 20 7.37 1.84 17.14
N ALA A 21 7.76 2.12 18.39
CA ALA A 21 7.42 1.28 19.53
C ALA A 21 5.95 1.45 19.91
N GLU A 22 5.42 2.67 19.88
CA GLU A 22 3.97 2.92 20.02
C GLU A 22 3.16 2.16 18.97
N LEU A 23 3.59 2.21 17.70
CA LEU A 23 2.96 1.43 16.61
C LEU A 23 2.94 -0.07 16.93
N GLN A 24 4.06 -0.61 17.41
CA GLN A 24 4.15 -2.02 17.79
C GLN A 24 3.19 -2.36 18.95
N GLN A 25 3.07 -1.50 19.95
CA GLN A 25 2.12 -1.69 21.06
C GLN A 25 0.67 -1.72 20.58
N ILE A 26 0.30 -0.94 19.56
CA ILE A 26 -1.03 -1.00 18.94
C ILE A 26 -1.22 -2.38 18.29
N TYR A 27 -0.23 -2.85 17.53
CA TYR A 27 -0.29 -4.16 16.88
C TYR A 27 -0.32 -5.32 17.86
N ASP A 28 0.34 -5.21 19.02
CA ASP A 28 0.36 -6.27 20.04
C ASP A 28 -1.01 -6.49 20.70
N LYS A 29 -1.92 -5.50 20.62
CA LYS A 29 -3.32 -5.63 21.03
C LYS A 29 -4.15 -6.46 20.04
N LEU A 30 -3.69 -6.61 18.80
CA LEU A 30 -4.37 -7.39 17.77
C LEU A 30 -4.03 -8.87 17.92
N PRO A 31 -4.97 -9.78 17.64
CA PRO A 31 -4.67 -11.19 17.69
C PRO A 31 -3.65 -11.54 16.61
N GLN A 32 -2.68 -12.39 16.97
CA GLN A 32 -1.72 -12.93 16.00
C GLN A 32 -2.46 -13.67 14.89
N THR A 33 -2.03 -13.48 13.65
CA THR A 33 -2.66 -14.12 12.48
C THR A 33 -1.67 -14.98 11.71
N THR A 34 -2.16 -16.13 11.25
CA THR A 34 -1.45 -17.00 10.31
C THR A 34 -2.21 -17.00 8.98
N CYS A 35 -1.53 -16.56 7.92
CA CYS A 35 -1.98 -16.68 6.54
C CYS A 35 -1.64 -18.09 6.00
N ASN A 36 -2.49 -18.66 5.15
CA ASN A 36 -2.19 -19.91 4.43
C ASN A 36 -1.37 -19.69 3.15
N ASN A 37 -0.90 -18.46 2.90
CA ASN A 37 -0.12 -18.06 1.73
C ASN A 37 -0.85 -18.29 0.39
N CYS A 38 -2.16 -18.02 0.31
CA CYS A 38 -2.90 -18.09 -0.95
C CYS A 38 -2.70 -16.87 -1.86
N ALA A 39 -1.99 -15.84 -1.39
CA ALA A 39 -1.77 -14.56 -2.07
C ALA A 39 -3.01 -13.81 -2.56
N SER A 40 -4.24 -14.21 -2.21
CA SER A 40 -5.47 -13.59 -2.75
C SER A 40 -5.53 -12.07 -2.51
N CYS A 41 -5.23 -11.60 -1.29
CA CYS A 41 -5.18 -10.16 -1.01
C CYS A 41 -3.98 -9.47 -1.65
N CYS A 42 -2.83 -10.12 -1.71
CA CYS A 42 -1.62 -9.56 -2.31
C CYS A 42 -1.73 -9.44 -3.84
N ASN A 43 -2.51 -10.32 -4.48
CA ASN A 43 -2.83 -10.28 -5.90
C ASN A 43 -3.87 -9.22 -6.23
N TRP A 44 -4.69 -8.78 -5.27
CA TRP A 44 -5.63 -7.68 -5.47
C TRP A 44 -4.90 -6.32 -5.55
N GLY A 45 -3.86 -6.14 -4.74
CA GLY A 45 -3.02 -4.94 -4.82
C GLY A 45 -2.18 -4.71 -3.56
N SER A 46 -1.41 -3.63 -3.57
CA SER A 46 -0.76 -3.12 -2.37
C SER A 46 -1.81 -2.39 -1.51
N PRO A 47 -2.04 -2.83 -0.27
CA PRO A 47 -3.03 -2.20 0.60
C PRO A 47 -2.55 -0.86 1.13
N PRO A 48 -3.47 0.01 1.58
CA PRO A 48 -3.12 1.30 2.16
C PRO A 48 -2.37 1.12 3.49
N ALA A 49 -1.46 2.05 3.76
CA ALA A 49 -0.68 2.15 4.97
C ALA A 49 -0.63 3.61 5.43
N PHE A 50 -0.81 3.84 6.72
CA PHE A 50 -0.54 5.14 7.34
C PHE A 50 0.93 5.50 7.18
N PHE A 51 1.27 6.78 7.32
CA PHE A 51 2.63 7.24 7.13
C PHE A 51 3.60 6.61 8.13
N ILE A 52 3.24 6.49 9.40
CA ILE A 52 4.07 5.79 10.40
C ILE A 52 4.31 4.33 10.03
N GLU A 53 3.32 3.67 9.44
CA GLU A 53 3.44 2.28 8.99
C GLU A 53 4.37 2.18 7.79
N TYR A 54 4.26 3.12 6.85
CA TYR A 54 5.22 3.26 5.75
C TYR A 54 6.65 3.45 6.26
N LEU A 55 6.88 4.30 7.26
CA LEU A 55 8.21 4.47 7.87
C LEU A 55 8.75 3.16 8.46
N ASN A 56 7.88 2.39 9.14
CA ASN A 56 8.24 1.09 9.70
C ASN A 56 8.60 0.08 8.60
N MET A 57 7.78 -0.01 7.54
CA MET A 57 8.02 -0.86 6.38
C MET A 57 9.31 -0.45 5.67
N TYR A 58 9.49 0.84 5.38
CA TYR A 58 10.66 1.39 4.72
C TYR A 58 11.95 1.07 5.49
N LYS A 59 11.94 1.30 6.81
CA LYS A 59 13.07 0.94 7.69
C LYS A 59 13.42 -0.54 7.56
N TYR A 60 12.42 -1.42 7.61
CA TYR A 60 12.65 -2.86 7.47
C TYR A 60 13.27 -3.22 6.12
N VAL A 61 12.73 -2.70 5.02
CA VAL A 61 13.26 -2.95 3.66
C VAL A 61 14.70 -2.45 3.54
N ARG A 62 14.98 -1.21 3.97
CA ARG A 62 16.31 -0.60 3.94
C ARG A 62 17.34 -1.42 4.73
N ASP A 63 16.95 -1.89 5.91
CA ASP A 63 17.87 -2.56 6.83
C ASP A 63 18.07 -4.05 6.52
N ASN A 64 17.05 -4.73 5.98
CA ASN A 64 17.01 -6.20 5.86
C ASN A 64 16.89 -6.73 4.42
N MET A 65 16.61 -5.89 3.42
CA MET A 65 16.33 -6.32 2.05
C MET A 65 17.23 -5.64 1.01
N LYS A 66 18.51 -5.43 1.36
CA LYS A 66 19.47 -4.73 0.48
C LYS A 66 19.63 -5.40 -0.89
N GLU A 67 19.67 -6.72 -0.91
CA GLU A 67 19.81 -7.50 -2.17
C GLU A 67 18.56 -7.41 -3.06
N GLN A 68 17.38 -7.25 -2.45
CA GLN A 68 16.10 -7.16 -3.15
C GLN A 68 15.69 -5.72 -3.45
N TRP A 69 16.51 -4.73 -3.06
CA TRP A 69 16.15 -3.31 -3.11
C TRP A 69 15.78 -2.84 -4.52
N GLY A 70 16.59 -3.19 -5.52
CA GLY A 70 16.33 -2.86 -6.93
C GLY A 70 15.04 -3.50 -7.47
N GLU A 71 14.70 -4.71 -7.01
CA GLU A 71 13.44 -5.37 -7.35
C GLU A 71 12.25 -4.64 -6.71
N VAL A 72 12.33 -4.32 -5.41
CA VAL A 72 11.29 -3.57 -4.69
C VAL A 72 11.04 -2.22 -5.35
N LEU A 73 12.10 -1.50 -5.73
CA LEU A 73 12.02 -0.23 -6.44
C LEU A 73 11.32 -0.38 -7.80
N THR A 74 11.75 -1.36 -8.59
CA THR A 74 11.22 -1.61 -9.94
C THR A 74 9.73 -1.97 -9.86
N ARG A 75 9.36 -2.93 -9.00
CA ARG A 75 7.97 -3.36 -8.81
C ARG A 75 7.10 -2.27 -8.22
N SER A 76 7.62 -1.45 -7.31
CA SER A 76 6.88 -0.32 -6.75
C SER A 76 6.66 0.80 -7.77
N ALA A 77 7.66 1.09 -8.61
CA ALA A 77 7.53 2.05 -9.70
C ALA A 77 6.54 1.58 -10.75
N GLU A 78 6.61 0.32 -11.16
CA GLU A 78 5.65 -0.27 -12.09
C GLU A 78 4.23 -0.26 -11.53
N TYR A 79 4.05 -0.72 -10.29
CA TYR A 79 2.76 -0.65 -9.60
C TYR A 79 2.24 0.78 -9.56
N PHE A 80 3.06 1.76 -9.15
CA PHE A 80 2.65 3.16 -9.09
C PHE A 80 2.18 3.71 -10.45
N TYR A 81 2.67 3.18 -11.57
CA TYR A 81 2.32 3.68 -12.89
C TYR A 81 1.16 2.93 -13.54
N LEU A 82 0.97 1.64 -13.22
CA LEU A 82 0.10 0.76 -13.99
C LEU A 82 -1.03 0.12 -13.17
N GLU A 83 -1.18 0.39 -11.87
CA GLU A 83 -2.15 -0.30 -11.01
C GLU A 83 -3.61 -0.15 -11.46
N LEU A 84 -3.92 0.87 -12.26
CA LEU A 84 -5.26 1.12 -12.79
C LEU A 84 -5.48 0.63 -14.22
N VAL A 85 -4.44 0.13 -14.91
CA VAL A 85 -4.54 -0.25 -16.34
C VAL A 85 -3.95 -1.62 -16.67
N ASP A 86 -3.12 -2.19 -15.80
CA ASP A 86 -2.53 -3.53 -15.98
C ASP A 86 -3.11 -4.49 -14.93
N VAL A 87 -3.90 -5.47 -15.39
CA VAL A 87 -4.57 -6.48 -14.54
C VAL A 87 -3.60 -7.41 -13.82
N ASN A 88 -2.33 -7.41 -14.21
CA ASN A 88 -1.30 -8.26 -13.63
C ASN A 88 -0.57 -7.62 -12.45
N GLN A 89 -0.91 -6.38 -12.09
CA GLN A 89 -0.27 -5.68 -10.97
C GLN A 89 -0.63 -6.33 -9.64
N LYS A 90 0.38 -6.47 -8.78
CA LYS A 90 0.29 -7.12 -7.47
C LYS A 90 1.08 -6.33 -6.45
N CYS A 91 0.85 -6.59 -5.17
CA CYS A 91 1.68 -6.06 -4.09
C CYS A 91 3.18 -6.33 -4.38
N PRO A 92 4.08 -5.33 -4.34
CA PRO A 92 5.50 -5.53 -4.63
C PRO A 92 6.23 -6.49 -3.68
N PHE A 93 5.62 -6.84 -2.55
CA PHE A 93 6.21 -7.73 -1.57
C PHE A 93 5.79 -9.19 -1.69
N VAL A 94 4.84 -9.53 -2.58
CA VAL A 94 4.47 -10.93 -2.81
C VAL A 94 5.53 -11.61 -3.67
N GLY A 95 6.10 -12.70 -3.16
CA GLY A 95 7.06 -13.54 -3.86
C GLY A 95 6.39 -14.56 -4.78
N PRO A 96 7.20 -15.29 -5.58
CA PRO A 96 6.71 -16.37 -6.44
C PRO A 96 6.11 -17.55 -5.66
N ASP A 97 6.45 -17.68 -4.38
CA ASP A 97 5.92 -18.69 -3.47
C ASP A 97 4.67 -18.21 -2.69
N ASN A 98 4.04 -17.12 -3.16
CA ASN A 98 2.88 -16.47 -2.54
C ASN A 98 3.12 -15.95 -1.10
N ARG A 99 4.37 -15.88 -0.64
CA ARG A 99 4.70 -15.32 0.68
C ARG A 99 5.02 -13.83 0.58
N CYS A 100 4.66 -13.11 1.62
CA CYS A 100 4.99 -11.69 1.76
C CYS A 100 6.38 -11.55 2.39
N SER A 101 7.29 -10.87 1.70
CA SER A 101 8.67 -10.64 2.14
C SER A 101 8.80 -9.72 3.37
N ILE A 102 7.75 -8.97 3.71
CA ILE A 102 7.70 -8.03 4.84
C ILE A 102 6.60 -8.38 5.85
N TYR A 103 6.21 -9.66 5.95
CA TYR A 103 5.05 -10.11 6.71
C TYR A 103 4.99 -9.56 8.15
N GLN A 104 6.13 -9.45 8.83
CA GLN A 104 6.25 -8.98 10.21
C GLN A 104 6.01 -7.48 10.39
N VAL A 105 6.26 -6.66 9.37
CA VAL A 105 6.05 -5.21 9.37
C VAL A 105 4.87 -4.78 8.48
N ARG A 106 3.99 -5.72 8.14
CA ARG A 106 2.79 -5.44 7.35
C ARG A 106 1.92 -4.36 8.01
N PRO A 107 1.23 -3.50 7.24
CA PRO A 107 0.37 -2.45 7.78
C PRO A 107 -0.90 -3.03 8.43
N LEU A 108 -1.62 -2.19 9.17
CA LEU A 108 -2.84 -2.52 9.90
C LEU A 108 -3.87 -3.18 8.99
N SER A 109 -4.07 -2.61 7.80
CA SER A 109 -4.96 -3.14 6.75
C SER A 109 -4.66 -4.62 6.42
N CYS A 110 -3.40 -5.03 6.35
CA CYS A 110 -3.02 -6.43 6.19
C CYS A 110 -3.21 -7.27 7.47
N ARG A 111 -2.98 -6.70 8.65
CA ARG A 111 -3.07 -7.42 9.95
C ARG A 111 -4.50 -7.81 10.27
N ILE A 112 -5.45 -6.95 9.94
CA ILE A 112 -6.88 -7.11 10.24
C ILE A 112 -7.62 -7.91 9.17
N TYR A 113 -7.06 -8.05 7.97
CA TYR A 113 -7.72 -8.74 6.88
C TYR A 113 -7.96 -10.22 7.22
N GLY A 114 -9.20 -10.67 7.05
CA GLY A 114 -9.65 -12.01 7.43
C GLY A 114 -9.94 -12.18 8.93
N LEU A 115 -9.79 -11.14 9.76
CA LEU A 115 -10.15 -11.21 11.18
C LEU A 115 -11.59 -10.81 11.48
N LEU A 116 -12.17 -9.91 10.67
CA LEU A 116 -13.57 -9.52 10.83
C LEU A 116 -14.51 -10.66 10.44
N ALA A 117 -15.70 -10.67 11.05
CA ALA A 117 -16.79 -11.51 10.57
C ALA A 117 -17.12 -11.12 9.12
N LYS A 118 -17.50 -12.10 8.29
CA LYS A 118 -17.82 -11.87 6.88
C LYS A 118 -18.87 -10.77 6.68
N SER A 119 -19.92 -10.78 7.50
CA SER A 119 -20.98 -9.78 7.48
C SER A 119 -20.51 -8.36 7.78
N ASP A 120 -19.46 -8.19 8.57
CA ASP A 120 -18.93 -6.86 8.90
C ASP A 120 -17.93 -6.39 7.85
N PHE A 121 -17.16 -7.33 7.28
CA PHE A 121 -16.28 -7.05 6.14
C PHE A 121 -17.07 -6.60 4.90
N GLU A 122 -18.16 -7.30 4.56
CA GLU A 122 -18.97 -7.01 3.37
C GLU A 122 -19.82 -5.74 3.48
N LYS A 123 -20.04 -5.22 4.70
CA LYS A 123 -20.65 -3.90 4.92
C LYS A 123 -19.67 -2.75 4.65
N GLY A 124 -18.37 -3.03 4.64
CA GLY A 124 -17.34 -2.03 4.44
C GLY A 124 -17.29 -1.50 3.00
N ASP A 125 -16.94 -0.24 2.83
CA ASP A 125 -16.94 0.45 1.54
C ASP A 125 -15.65 0.24 0.70
N LEU A 126 -14.88 -0.82 1.00
CA LEU A 126 -13.58 -1.08 0.37
C LEU A 126 -13.67 -1.30 -1.16
N ASN A 127 -14.88 -1.39 -1.72
CA ASN A 127 -15.16 -1.74 -3.11
C ASN A 127 -15.72 -0.58 -3.96
N GLN A 128 -16.06 0.61 -3.43
CA GLN A 128 -16.81 1.61 -4.21
C GLN A 128 -15.99 2.70 -4.92
N GLY A 129 -14.66 2.75 -4.77
CA GLY A 129 -13.84 3.80 -5.40
C GLY A 129 -13.51 3.59 -6.88
N LEU A 130 -13.29 2.35 -7.32
CA LEU A 130 -12.63 2.07 -8.60
C LEU A 130 -13.52 2.37 -9.83
N LYS A 131 -14.83 2.16 -9.74
CA LYS A 131 -15.78 2.53 -10.81
C LYS A 131 -15.78 4.03 -11.06
N PHE A 132 -15.79 4.83 -9.99
CA PHE A 132 -15.72 6.28 -10.08
C PHE A 132 -14.39 6.74 -10.69
N ILE A 133 -13.28 6.19 -10.22
CA ILE A 133 -11.94 6.47 -10.78
C ILE A 133 -11.87 6.11 -12.26
N ALA A 134 -12.42 4.96 -12.66
CA ALA A 134 -12.48 4.52 -14.05
C ALA A 134 -13.28 5.49 -14.93
N SER A 135 -14.46 5.94 -14.47
CA SER A 135 -15.24 6.96 -15.19
C SER A 135 -14.44 8.24 -15.36
N LYS A 136 -13.84 8.75 -14.28
CA LYS A 136 -13.06 9.99 -14.32
C LYS A 136 -11.86 9.90 -15.28
N LEU A 137 -11.14 8.76 -15.28
CA LEU A 137 -10.01 8.54 -16.18
C LEU A 137 -10.43 8.50 -17.65
N TRP A 138 -11.60 7.93 -17.93
CA TRP A 138 -12.20 7.96 -19.26
C TRP A 138 -12.58 9.39 -19.66
N ASP A 139 -13.37 10.07 -18.83
CA ASP A 139 -13.93 11.38 -19.14
C ASP A 139 -12.83 12.44 -19.35
N GLU A 140 -11.82 12.48 -18.48
CA GLU A 140 -10.76 13.49 -18.53
C GLU A 140 -9.61 13.16 -19.50
N TYR A 141 -9.26 11.88 -19.66
CA TYR A 141 -8.02 11.48 -20.36
C TYR A 141 -8.21 10.41 -21.44
N GLN A 142 -9.44 9.91 -21.61
CA GLN A 142 -9.75 8.82 -22.54
C GLN A 142 -8.91 7.56 -22.25
N ILE A 143 -8.59 7.31 -20.98
CA ILE A 143 -7.87 6.13 -20.51
C ILE A 143 -8.90 5.05 -20.18
N LYS A 144 -8.87 3.94 -20.90
CA LYS A 144 -9.73 2.79 -20.63
C LYS A 144 -9.15 1.96 -19.48
N VAL A 145 -9.83 1.97 -18.34
CA VAL A 145 -9.56 1.03 -17.25
C VAL A 145 -10.22 -0.33 -17.56
N PRO A 146 -9.48 -1.46 -17.49
CA PRO A 146 -10.05 -2.79 -17.66
C PRO A 146 -11.22 -3.05 -16.69
N SER A 147 -12.26 -3.75 -17.14
CA SER A 147 -13.44 -4.04 -16.32
C SER A 147 -13.11 -4.94 -15.14
N GLU A 148 -12.07 -5.77 -15.27
CA GLU A 148 -11.50 -6.60 -14.22
C GLU A 148 -10.94 -5.77 -13.06
N ILE A 149 -10.39 -4.58 -13.34
CA ILE A 149 -9.91 -3.62 -12.32
C ILE A 149 -11.08 -2.79 -11.82
N ALA A 150 -11.85 -2.17 -12.72
CA ALA A 150 -12.94 -1.26 -12.38
C ALA A 150 -14.02 -1.93 -11.51
N ASN A 151 -14.27 -3.23 -11.73
CA ASN A 151 -15.21 -4.04 -10.97
C ASN A 151 -14.51 -4.98 -9.98
N SER A 152 -13.21 -4.82 -9.73
CA SER A 152 -12.52 -5.66 -8.77
C SER A 152 -13.08 -5.43 -7.38
N GLU A 153 -13.29 -6.52 -6.64
CA GLU A 153 -13.73 -6.49 -5.26
C GLU A 153 -12.80 -7.35 -4.43
N LEU A 154 -12.33 -6.81 -3.31
CA LEU A 154 -11.54 -7.57 -2.36
C LEU A 154 -12.50 -8.50 -1.61
N LYS A 155 -12.43 -9.80 -1.89
CA LYS A 155 -13.28 -10.79 -1.23
C LYS A 155 -12.85 -11.01 0.22
N TRP A 156 -13.80 -11.39 1.09
CA TRP A 156 -13.46 -11.84 2.45
C TRP A 156 -12.60 -13.12 2.42
N CYS A 157 -11.66 -13.25 3.35
CA CYS A 157 -10.78 -14.42 3.44
C CYS A 157 -11.08 -15.28 4.67
N GLY A 158 -11.56 -16.50 4.44
CA GLY A 158 -11.80 -17.50 5.50
C GLY A 158 -10.61 -18.36 5.87
N ASN A 159 -9.45 -18.13 5.25
CA ASN A 159 -8.25 -18.92 5.48
C ASN A 159 -7.34 -18.35 6.57
N VAL A 160 -7.59 -17.11 7.01
CA VAL A 160 -6.81 -16.48 8.07
C VAL A 160 -7.20 -17.09 9.41
N LYS A 161 -6.21 -17.61 10.12
CA LYS A 161 -6.41 -18.19 11.46
C LYS A 161 -5.84 -17.26 12.52
N ASN A 162 -6.50 -17.22 13.67
CA ASN A 162 -5.98 -16.59 14.88
C ASN A 162 -6.11 -17.57 16.06
N PRO A 163 -5.25 -17.47 17.11
CA PRO A 163 -5.23 -18.41 18.23
C PRO A 163 -6.56 -18.51 18.99
N THR A 164 -7.36 -17.45 19.01
CA THR A 164 -8.61 -17.41 19.77
C THR A 164 -9.78 -18.07 19.03
N GLY A 165 -9.66 -18.25 17.71
CA GLY A 165 -10.76 -18.70 16.84
C GLY A 165 -11.92 -17.70 16.71
N LYS A 166 -11.85 -16.55 17.38
CA LYS A 166 -12.91 -15.53 17.37
C LYS A 166 -12.63 -14.46 16.33
N HIS A 167 -13.70 -13.86 15.80
CA HIS A 167 -13.58 -12.68 14.96
C HIS A 167 -13.19 -11.46 15.79
N LEU A 168 -12.40 -10.56 15.18
CA LEU A 168 -12.11 -9.25 15.73
C LEU A 168 -13.39 -8.42 15.71
N LYS A 169 -13.69 -7.76 16.84
CA LYS A 169 -14.82 -6.85 16.94
C LYS A 169 -14.51 -5.52 16.26
N MET A 170 -15.54 -4.86 15.72
CA MET A 170 -15.38 -3.57 15.02
C MET A 170 -14.87 -2.43 15.91
N ASP A 171 -15.23 -2.41 17.20
CA ASP A 171 -14.73 -1.42 18.16
C ASP A 171 -13.20 -1.49 18.34
N VAL A 172 -12.65 -2.71 18.39
CA VAL A 172 -11.20 -2.92 18.45
C VAL A 172 -10.52 -2.44 17.17
N LEU A 173 -11.12 -2.70 16.01
CA LEU A 173 -10.61 -2.18 14.74
C LEU A 173 -10.60 -0.65 14.71
N VAL A 174 -11.74 -0.02 15.03
CA VAL A 174 -11.87 1.45 15.06
C VAL A 174 -10.88 2.06 16.04
N SER A 175 -10.70 1.45 17.21
CA SER A 175 -9.71 1.88 18.20
C SER A 175 -8.29 1.80 17.62
N ALA A 176 -7.89 0.66 17.05
CA ALA A 176 -6.55 0.49 16.49
C ALA A 176 -6.28 1.49 15.36
N THR A 177 -7.21 1.67 14.43
CA THR A 177 -7.11 2.66 13.35
C THR A 177 -6.95 4.07 13.91
N SER A 178 -7.77 4.45 14.91
CA SER A 178 -7.69 5.76 15.55
C SER A 178 -6.35 5.98 16.28
N GLU A 179 -5.81 4.94 16.92
CA GLU A 179 -4.50 5.02 17.59
C GLU A 179 -3.36 5.21 16.58
N VAL A 180 -3.39 4.53 15.44
CA VAL A 180 -2.39 4.74 14.37
C VAL A 180 -2.51 6.14 13.77
N ALA A 181 -3.74 6.60 13.48
CA ALA A 181 -4.00 7.94 12.95
C ALA A 181 -3.46 9.05 13.88
N LYS A 182 -3.57 8.89 15.20
CA LYS A 182 -2.99 9.83 16.18
C LYS A 182 -1.47 9.94 16.07
N ILE A 183 -0.76 8.88 15.65
CA ILE A 183 0.68 8.96 15.41
C ILE A 183 0.95 9.76 14.13
N ASP A 184 0.17 9.55 13.07
CA ASP A 184 0.26 10.32 11.81
C ASP A 184 -0.02 11.81 12.00
N ALA A 185 -0.96 12.17 12.89
CA ALA A 185 -1.25 13.57 13.25
C ALA A 185 -0.06 14.31 13.89
N ARG A 186 1.00 13.59 14.30
CA ARG A 186 2.27 14.20 14.74
C ARG A 186 3.16 14.63 13.57
N PHE A 187 2.85 14.19 12.35
CA PHE A 187 3.56 14.54 11.12
C PHE A 187 2.74 15.46 10.21
N PHE A 188 1.42 15.34 10.22
CA PHE A 188 0.53 16.04 9.31
C PHE A 188 -0.63 16.74 10.05
N PRO A 189 -1.25 17.77 9.46
CA PRO A 189 -2.47 18.37 9.97
C PRO A 189 -3.59 17.33 10.18
N GLU A 190 -4.35 17.44 11.28
CA GLU A 190 -5.42 16.49 11.63
C GLU A 190 -6.44 16.31 10.50
N ASN A 191 -6.86 17.39 9.85
CA ASN A 191 -7.82 17.34 8.75
C ASN A 191 -7.33 16.50 7.56
N LEU A 192 -6.02 16.44 7.31
CA LEU A 192 -5.45 15.58 6.27
C LEU A 192 -5.50 14.11 6.69
N VAL A 193 -5.25 13.82 7.97
CA VAL A 193 -5.28 12.47 8.53
C VAL A 193 -6.72 11.93 8.59
N ASP A 194 -7.66 12.75 9.04
CA ASP A 194 -9.09 12.39 9.17
C ASP A 194 -9.75 12.09 7.81
N GLN A 195 -9.25 12.71 6.74
CA GLN A 195 -9.68 12.45 5.37
C GLN A 195 -8.91 11.29 4.72
N GLU A 196 -8.21 10.47 5.52
CA GLU A 196 -7.37 9.36 5.09
C GLU A 196 -6.25 9.77 4.10
N GLY A 197 -5.88 11.05 4.08
CA GLY A 197 -4.90 11.61 3.13
C GLY A 197 -3.48 11.08 3.32
N THR A 198 -3.18 10.46 4.46
CA THR A 198 -1.90 9.79 4.74
C THR A 198 -1.93 8.28 4.49
N SER A 199 -3.12 7.72 4.25
CA SER A 199 -3.36 6.30 4.05
C SER A 199 -3.15 5.93 2.58
N LEU A 200 -1.89 5.71 2.21
CA LEU A 200 -1.49 5.41 0.83
C LEU A 200 -0.79 4.04 0.76
N PRO A 201 -0.88 3.32 -0.37
CA PRO A 201 -0.10 2.12 -0.56
C PRO A 201 1.40 2.39 -0.48
N TYR A 202 2.18 1.44 0.04
CA TYR A 202 3.64 1.55 0.11
C TYR A 202 4.29 1.99 -1.21
N PRO A 203 3.91 1.46 -2.39
CA PRO A 203 4.49 1.90 -3.66
C PRO A 203 4.27 3.38 -3.93
N VAL A 204 3.12 3.92 -3.52
CA VAL A 204 2.79 5.34 -3.69
C VAL A 204 3.64 6.19 -2.76
N HIS A 205 3.77 5.82 -1.48
CA HIS A 205 4.66 6.50 -0.54
C HIS A 205 6.12 6.49 -1.02
N LEU A 206 6.62 5.32 -1.45
CA LEU A 206 8.00 5.18 -1.91
C LEU A 206 8.25 5.98 -3.20
N MET A 207 7.34 5.91 -4.17
CA MET A 207 7.49 6.61 -5.44
C MET A 207 7.33 8.13 -5.31
N ASN A 208 6.63 8.61 -4.29
CA ASN A 208 6.64 10.02 -3.91
C ASN A 208 8.04 10.51 -3.48
N THR A 209 8.96 9.60 -3.15
CA THR A 209 10.36 9.91 -2.80
C THR A 209 11.29 9.68 -4.01
N VAL A 210 11.14 8.53 -4.68
CA VAL A 210 12.10 8.04 -5.69
C VAL A 210 11.95 8.75 -7.05
N LEU A 211 10.72 9.00 -7.51
CA LEU A 211 10.49 9.44 -8.89
C LEU A 211 10.59 10.95 -9.10
N GLY A 212 10.66 11.71 -8.00
CA GLY A 212 10.74 13.17 -7.99
C GLY A 212 9.61 13.86 -8.77
N ASP A 213 9.79 15.16 -9.01
CA ASP A 213 8.75 16.01 -9.56
C ASP A 213 8.24 15.55 -10.94
N GLY A 214 6.94 15.74 -11.15
CA GLY A 214 6.26 15.35 -12.38
C GLY A 214 5.92 13.86 -12.49
N ALA A 215 6.19 13.02 -11.47
CA ALA A 215 5.81 11.61 -11.50
C ALA A 215 4.30 11.41 -11.77
N ARG A 216 3.45 12.22 -11.12
CA ARG A 216 2.00 12.24 -11.33
C ARG A 216 1.61 12.68 -12.75
N ALA A 217 2.27 13.68 -13.30
CA ALA A 217 2.00 14.14 -14.67
C ALA A 217 2.41 13.09 -15.72
N ARG A 218 3.54 12.39 -15.51
CA ARG A 218 3.96 11.27 -16.35
C ARG A 218 3.00 10.09 -16.26
N LYS A 219 2.37 9.87 -15.10
CA LYS A 219 1.49 8.73 -14.86
C LYS A 219 0.33 8.66 -15.85
N ILE A 220 -0.34 9.78 -16.11
CA ILE A 220 -1.43 9.84 -17.10
C ILE A 220 -0.95 9.39 -18.49
N LYS A 221 0.21 9.89 -18.95
CA LYS A 221 0.75 9.54 -20.27
C LYS A 221 1.14 8.06 -20.38
N ILE A 222 1.77 7.52 -19.33
CA ILE A 222 2.18 6.11 -19.27
C ILE A 222 0.96 5.19 -19.23
N MET A 223 -0.05 5.52 -18.42
CA MET A 223 -1.29 4.75 -18.39
C MET A 223 -1.99 4.78 -19.75
N LYS A 224 -2.02 5.92 -20.44
CA LYS A 224 -2.60 6.04 -21.78
C LYS A 224 -1.88 5.17 -22.81
N GLU A 225 -0.54 5.23 -22.85
CA GLU A 225 0.26 4.36 -23.72
C GLU A 225 -0.07 2.88 -23.47
N PHE A 226 -0.03 2.46 -22.20
CA PHE A 226 -0.29 1.07 -21.85
C PHE A 226 -1.72 0.64 -22.19
N ALA A 227 -2.73 1.48 -21.88
CA ALA A 227 -4.13 1.17 -22.16
C ALA A 227 -4.43 1.08 -23.67
N ASP A 228 -3.79 1.90 -24.50
CA ASP A 228 -4.03 1.93 -25.95
C ASP A 228 -3.24 0.86 -26.71
N GLN A 229 -1.98 0.63 -26.29
CA GLN A 229 -1.00 -0.11 -27.09
C GLN A 229 -0.46 -1.36 -26.39
N GLY A 230 -0.67 -1.50 -25.07
CA GLY A 230 -0.08 -2.56 -24.25
C GLY A 230 1.43 -2.45 -24.08
N THR A 231 2.04 -1.32 -24.46
CA THR A 231 3.49 -1.10 -24.43
C THR A 231 3.92 -0.35 -23.17
N LYS A 232 5.19 -0.53 -22.78
CA LYS A 232 5.84 0.10 -21.61
C LYS A 232 7.01 0.99 -22.02
N THR A 233 6.95 1.60 -23.20
CA THR A 233 8.06 2.36 -23.81
C THR A 233 8.41 3.59 -22.99
N MET A 234 7.43 4.38 -22.54
CA MET A 234 7.66 5.52 -21.65
C MET A 234 8.06 5.09 -20.24
N LEU A 235 7.62 3.91 -19.80
CA LEU A 235 7.86 3.40 -18.44
C LEU A 235 9.26 2.77 -18.28
N ALA A 236 9.73 2.01 -19.27
CA ALA A 236 11.01 1.28 -19.23
C ALA A 236 12.22 2.13 -18.79
N PRO A 237 12.48 3.34 -19.34
CA PRO A 237 13.60 4.16 -18.88
C PRO A 237 13.43 4.65 -17.44
N ILE A 238 12.18 4.85 -16.99
CA ILE A 238 11.89 5.27 -15.61
C ILE A 238 12.18 4.12 -14.64
N LEU A 239 11.79 2.88 -14.98
CA LEU A 239 12.11 1.70 -14.18
C LEU A 239 13.62 1.51 -14.03
N LYS A 240 14.37 1.66 -15.13
CA LYS A 240 15.85 1.59 -15.09
C LYS A 240 16.44 2.66 -14.17
N LYS A 241 15.91 3.90 -14.23
CA LYS A 241 16.35 4.99 -13.34
C LYS A 241 15.98 4.71 -11.87
N ALA A 242 14.77 4.25 -11.61
CA ALA A 242 14.28 3.96 -10.27
C ALA A 242 15.09 2.83 -9.61
N ASN A 243 15.48 1.80 -10.35
CA ASN A 243 16.29 0.69 -9.86
C ASN A 243 17.66 1.15 -9.31
N ASN A 244 18.26 2.16 -9.93
CA ASN A 244 19.54 2.74 -9.51
C ASN A 244 19.39 3.80 -8.40
N PHE A 245 18.21 3.94 -7.78
CA PHE A 245 18.01 4.91 -6.71
C PHE A 245 18.66 4.42 -5.41
N GLU A 246 19.66 5.17 -4.97
CA GLU A 246 20.34 4.99 -3.69
C GLU A 246 19.92 6.11 -2.74
N PHE A 247 19.76 5.72 -1.47
CA PHE A 247 19.29 6.57 -0.40
C PHE A 247 20.42 7.15 0.45
#